data_AF-A0AAD5CDP3-F1
#
_entry.id   AF-A0AAD5CDP3-F1
#
_cell.length_a   1.000
_cell.length_b   1.000
_cell.length_c   1.000
_cell.angle_alpha   90.00
_cell.angle_beta   90.00
_cell.angle_gamma   90.00
#
_symmetry.space_group_name_H-M   'P 1'
#
loop_
_entity.id
_entity.type
_entity.pdbx_description
1 polymer ?
#
loop_
_entity_poly.entity_id
_entity_poly.type
_entity_poly.pdbx_seq_one_letter_code
_entity_poly.pdbx_strand_id
1 'polypeptide(L)'
;MLEEKRQNLFWTPCAASCIEQMLEDFVKIKWVAECIEKGQKITKLVYNQMWLWNLMKREYTGGQELVRASFTSISSSFLTLQSLMDHRVALKRLFQSTKWLSSRLSKSHEGEEVEKIVMNATFWKKVQCVRRSVGPILQVLEKINDGGESMSMPYIYSDMYKAKFTIKSNHGDDPHKYGNACSIIDNHSLNHPLYLAAYFLNPSYRYRPDFVLYPEVVRGLNSCIVRFEPNNARRVLASKQISDFCSAKADFGTDLAISTRTELNPAAWWQQHGINCLELQQIAVRILSQTCSCYGCDHNKYDEIHKRRHNRLVKKRLKDLIYVHYNLRLKDRQIKPTASSDSLLVQENLLYDWIVKPGKQEDEEMEYEENGLFEYEQGNGESRKGGSLDIQPLDSHPPEDEDDDLNFLDDETD
;
A
#
# COMPACT_ATOMS: atom_id res chain seq x y z
N MET A 1 -22.55 -7.06 -18.99
CA MET A 1 -21.19 -6.87 -18.42
C MET A 1 -20.16 -7.78 -19.08
N LEU A 2 -18.86 -7.57 -18.86
CA LEU A 2 -17.75 -8.31 -19.52
C LEU A 2 -17.81 -9.84 -19.29
N GLU A 3 -18.25 -10.26 -18.10
CA GLU A 3 -18.40 -11.67 -17.74
C GLU A 3 -19.54 -12.39 -18.47
N GLU A 4 -20.61 -11.68 -18.84
CA GLU A 4 -21.70 -12.26 -19.65
C GLU A 4 -21.20 -12.65 -21.05
N LYS A 5 -20.25 -11.87 -21.59
CA LYS A 5 -19.64 -12.14 -22.90
C LYS A 5 -18.47 -13.12 -22.83
N ARG A 6 -17.85 -13.28 -21.66
CA ARG A 6 -16.69 -14.15 -21.42
C ARG A 6 -16.89 -14.98 -20.16
N GLN A 7 -17.63 -16.08 -20.30
CA GLN A 7 -18.07 -16.92 -19.18
C GLN A 7 -16.92 -17.62 -18.42
N ASN A 8 -15.71 -17.67 -18.96
CA ASN A 8 -14.53 -18.31 -18.33
C ASN A 8 -13.53 -17.29 -17.75
N LEU A 9 -13.99 -16.06 -17.51
CA LEU A 9 -13.22 -14.96 -16.93
C LEU A 9 -13.85 -14.55 -15.59
N PHE A 10 -13.01 -14.13 -14.65
CA PHE A 10 -13.43 -13.43 -13.45
C PHE A 10 -13.16 -11.94 -13.61
N TRP A 11 -14.16 -11.13 -13.28
CA TRP A 11 -13.97 -9.74 -12.93
C TRP A 11 -13.79 -9.68 -11.42
N THR A 12 -12.63 -9.16 -10.98
CA THR A 12 -12.23 -9.17 -9.58
C THR A 12 -11.94 -7.74 -9.15
N PRO A 13 -12.39 -7.29 -7.98
CA PRO A 13 -11.96 -6.01 -7.46
C PRO A 13 -10.45 -6.05 -7.17
N CYS A 14 -9.77 -4.94 -7.47
CA CYS A 14 -8.37 -4.75 -7.14
C CYS A 14 -8.17 -4.79 -5.62
N ALA A 15 -7.23 -5.60 -5.12
CA ALA A 15 -6.97 -5.73 -3.70
C ALA A 15 -6.52 -4.42 -3.07
N ALA A 16 -5.63 -3.68 -3.74
CA ALA A 16 -5.22 -2.36 -3.26
C ALA A 16 -6.42 -1.39 -3.21
N SER A 17 -7.34 -1.45 -4.18
CA SER A 17 -8.56 -0.63 -4.14
C SER A 17 -9.49 -1.03 -2.98
N CYS A 18 -9.62 -2.32 -2.66
CA CYS A 18 -10.36 -2.77 -1.49
C CYS A 18 -9.73 -2.23 -0.20
N ILE A 19 -8.41 -2.23 -0.10
CA ILE A 19 -7.68 -1.69 1.05
C ILE A 19 -7.90 -0.18 1.17
N GLU A 20 -7.82 0.56 0.06
CA GLU A 20 -8.13 1.99 0.05
C GLU A 20 -9.55 2.28 0.55
N GLN A 21 -10.53 1.45 0.17
CA GLN A 21 -11.89 1.56 0.66
C GLN A 21 -11.99 1.29 2.18
N MET A 22 -11.20 0.33 2.71
CA MET A 22 -11.08 0.12 4.15
C MET A 22 -10.56 1.38 4.84
N LEU A 23 -9.50 1.97 4.31
CA LEU A 23 -8.90 3.19 4.85
C LEU A 23 -9.89 4.36 4.81
N GLU A 24 -10.68 4.48 3.74
CA GLU A 24 -11.75 5.48 3.64
C GLU A 24 -12.79 5.31 4.76
N ASP A 25 -13.18 4.08 5.07
CA ASP A 25 -14.11 3.80 6.17
C ASP A 25 -13.51 4.11 7.55
N PHE A 26 -12.20 3.95 7.72
CA PHE A 26 -11.52 4.46 8.93
C PHE A 26 -11.60 5.98 9.02
N VAL A 27 -11.45 6.71 7.91
CA VAL A 27 -11.58 8.18 7.91
C VAL A 27 -13.00 8.63 8.30
N LYS A 28 -14.03 7.84 7.96
CA LYS A 28 -15.43 8.15 8.36
C LYS A 28 -15.66 8.08 9.87
N ILE A 29 -14.77 7.46 10.64
CA ILE A 29 -14.83 7.48 12.09
C ILE A 29 -14.46 8.88 12.60
N LYS A 30 -15.39 9.55 13.29
CA LYS A 30 -15.28 10.96 13.70
C LYS A 30 -13.96 11.29 14.40
N TRP A 31 -13.57 10.51 15.41
CA TRP A 31 -12.33 10.78 16.16
C TRP A 31 -11.05 10.51 15.34
N VAL A 32 -11.12 9.67 14.30
CA VAL A 32 -10.02 9.45 13.34
C VAL A 32 -9.90 10.66 12.41
N ALA A 33 -11.03 11.13 11.86
CA ALA A 33 -11.08 12.36 11.06
C ALA A 33 -10.49 13.56 11.82
N GLU A 34 -10.85 13.72 13.11
CA GLU A 34 -10.28 14.77 13.97
C GLU A 34 -8.76 14.65 14.12
N CYS A 35 -8.21 13.43 14.18
CA CYS A 35 -6.76 13.23 14.24
C CYS A 35 -6.09 13.68 12.94
N ILE A 36 -6.69 13.36 11.80
CA ILE A 36 -6.20 13.78 10.47
C ILE A 36 -6.25 15.31 10.36
N GLU A 37 -7.38 15.95 10.69
CA GLU A 37 -7.53 17.41 10.61
C GLU A 37 -6.49 18.13 11.50
N LYS A 38 -6.32 17.68 12.74
CA LYS A 38 -5.31 18.23 13.65
C LYS A 38 -3.89 18.01 13.14
N GLY A 39 -3.61 16.83 12.57
CA GLY A 39 -2.35 16.54 11.89
C GLY A 39 -2.08 17.51 10.73
N GLN A 40 -3.08 17.77 9.89
CA GLN A 40 -2.98 18.70 8.77
C GLN A 40 -2.70 20.13 9.24
N LYS A 41 -3.27 20.57 10.37
CA LYS A 41 -2.96 21.88 10.97
C LYS A 41 -1.48 21.99 11.36
N ILE A 42 -0.92 20.94 11.97
CA ILE A 42 0.51 20.88 12.32
C ILE A 42 1.37 21.00 11.07
N THR A 43 1.14 20.16 10.06
CA THR A 43 1.97 20.14 8.84
C THR A 43 1.81 21.43 8.04
N LYS A 44 0.59 21.96 7.88
CA LYS A 44 0.37 23.24 7.20
C LYS A 44 1.15 24.36 7.89
N LEU A 45 1.15 24.46 9.22
CA LEU A 45 1.91 25.51 9.89
C LEU A 45 3.42 25.38 9.61
N VAL A 46 3.95 24.15 9.69
CA VAL A 46 5.38 23.88 9.45
C VAL A 46 5.78 24.17 8.01
N TYR A 47 5.04 23.63 7.02
CA TYR A 47 5.42 23.69 5.61
C TYR A 47 5.12 25.05 4.95
N ASN A 48 4.12 25.80 5.42
CA ASN A 48 3.84 27.14 4.88
C ASN A 48 4.80 28.23 5.38
N GLN A 49 5.74 27.88 6.27
CA GLN A 49 6.72 28.80 6.81
C GLN A 49 8.12 28.27 6.52
N MET A 50 8.78 28.83 5.50
CA MET A 50 10.08 28.32 5.02
C MET A 50 11.13 28.19 6.14
N TRP A 51 11.16 29.13 7.08
CA TRP A 51 12.09 29.07 8.21
C TRP A 51 11.73 27.93 9.19
N LEU A 52 10.45 27.65 9.41
CA LEU A 52 9.95 26.64 10.34
C LEU A 52 10.13 25.23 9.77
N TRP A 53 9.83 25.05 8.48
CA TRP A 53 10.14 23.82 7.75
C TRP A 53 11.64 23.51 7.80
N ASN A 54 12.50 24.49 7.45
CA ASN A 54 13.95 24.31 7.51
C ASN A 54 14.44 23.98 8.93
N LEU A 55 13.88 24.67 9.94
CA LEU A 55 14.22 24.43 11.33
C LEU A 55 13.85 23.01 11.76
N MET A 56 12.61 22.58 11.47
CA MET A 56 12.12 21.24 11.78
C MET A 56 12.98 20.18 11.09
N LYS A 57 13.19 20.32 9.78
CA LYS A 57 13.93 19.36 8.96
C LYS A 57 15.39 19.24 9.38
N ARG A 58 16.08 20.36 9.64
CA ARG A 58 17.53 20.34 9.91
C ARG A 58 17.88 20.03 11.36
N GLU A 59 17.11 20.56 12.30
CA GLU A 59 17.49 20.51 13.72
C GLU A 59 16.71 19.45 14.52
N TYR A 60 15.53 19.02 14.07
CA TYR A 60 14.64 18.17 14.88
C TYR A 60 14.34 16.79 14.26
N THR A 61 14.28 16.67 12.93
CA THR A 61 13.99 15.38 12.25
C THR A 61 15.19 14.74 11.58
N GLY A 62 16.40 15.33 11.68
CA GLY A 62 17.60 14.77 11.07
C GLY A 62 17.52 14.66 9.54
N GLY A 63 16.77 15.57 8.89
CA GLY A 63 16.57 15.60 7.45
C GLY A 63 15.31 14.87 6.96
N GLN A 64 14.58 14.17 7.83
CA GLN A 64 13.36 13.44 7.47
C GLN A 64 12.16 14.40 7.26
N GLU A 65 11.33 14.11 6.27
CA GLU A 65 10.08 14.83 6.02
C GLU A 65 8.97 14.34 6.96
N LEU A 66 8.13 15.26 7.45
CA LEU A 66 6.96 14.90 8.23
C LEU A 66 5.86 14.32 7.34
N VAL A 67 5.67 14.87 6.15
CA VAL A 67 4.65 14.43 5.21
C VAL A 67 5.18 13.25 4.39
N ARG A 68 4.40 12.16 4.32
CA ARG A 68 4.76 10.94 3.58
C ARG A 68 3.73 10.68 2.48
N ALA A 69 4.19 10.66 1.24
CA ALA A 69 3.35 10.34 0.09
C ALA A 69 3.24 8.81 -0.12
N SER A 70 2.06 8.40 -0.57
CA SER A 70 1.74 7.06 -1.10
C SER A 70 1.16 7.19 -2.51
N PHE A 71 0.53 6.13 -3.02
CA PHE A 71 -0.13 6.10 -4.33
C PHE A 71 -1.51 6.79 -4.32
N THR A 72 -2.11 6.97 -3.15
CA THR A 72 -3.40 7.64 -2.95
C THR A 72 -3.29 8.71 -1.86
N SER A 73 -4.22 9.66 -1.86
CA SER A 73 -4.31 10.71 -0.83
C SER A 73 -4.70 10.16 0.54
N ILE A 74 -5.53 9.12 0.58
CA ILE A 74 -5.99 8.47 1.82
C ILE A 74 -4.81 7.76 2.50
N SER A 75 -4.09 6.91 1.77
CA SER A 75 -2.91 6.24 2.31
C SER A 75 -1.81 7.23 2.71
N SER A 76 -1.61 8.29 1.92
CA SER A 76 -0.69 9.38 2.29
C SER A 76 -1.07 10.05 3.61
N SER A 77 -2.37 10.21 3.87
CA SER A 77 -2.88 10.82 5.10
C SER A 77 -2.53 9.98 6.33
N PHE A 78 -2.74 8.65 6.27
CA PHE A 78 -2.37 7.79 7.38
C PHE A 78 -0.85 7.63 7.55
N LEU A 79 -0.07 7.53 6.45
CA LEU A 79 1.39 7.51 6.54
C LEU A 79 1.96 8.80 7.14
N THR A 80 1.37 9.94 6.79
CA THR A 80 1.75 11.23 7.39
C THR A 80 1.40 11.27 8.87
N LEU A 81 0.24 10.75 9.26
CA LEU A 81 -0.14 10.65 10.68
C LEU A 81 0.81 9.74 11.48
N GLN A 82 1.27 8.63 10.89
CA GLN A 82 2.31 7.78 11.48
C GLN A 82 3.63 8.54 11.63
N SER A 83 4.07 9.25 10.59
CA SER A 83 5.28 10.06 10.63
C SER A 83 5.22 11.15 11.71
N LEU A 84 4.07 11.81 11.88
CA LEU A 84 3.86 12.76 12.97
C LEU A 84 4.00 12.10 14.35
N MET A 85 3.51 10.87 14.51
CA MET A 85 3.65 10.11 15.75
C MET A 85 5.12 9.76 16.03
N ASP A 86 5.85 9.32 15.00
CA ASP A 86 7.27 8.97 15.11
C ASP A 86 8.12 10.21 15.45
N HIS A 87 7.73 11.38 14.94
CA HIS A 87 8.37 12.67 15.23
C HIS A 87 7.73 13.45 16.39
N ARG A 88 6.88 12.81 17.22
CA ARG A 88 6.19 13.48 18.33
C ARG A 88 7.12 14.22 19.29
N VAL A 89 8.22 13.58 19.68
CA VAL A 89 9.21 14.17 20.62
C VAL A 89 9.92 15.36 19.97
N ALA A 90 10.29 15.23 18.69
CA ALA A 90 10.90 16.28 17.90
C ALA A 90 9.97 17.51 17.78
N LEU A 91 8.69 17.29 17.47
CA LEU A 91 7.67 18.33 17.43
C LEU A 91 7.55 19.05 18.77
N LYS A 92 7.41 18.31 19.88
CA LYS A 92 7.32 18.92 21.21
C LYS A 92 8.53 19.80 21.53
N ARG A 93 9.74 19.33 21.21
CA ARG A 93 10.98 20.11 21.41
C ARG A 93 11.00 21.37 20.56
N LEU A 94 10.57 21.31 19.30
CA LEU A 94 10.48 22.48 18.42
C LEU A 94 9.56 23.55 19.00
N PHE A 95 8.34 23.17 19.41
CA PHE A 95 7.35 24.09 19.96
C PHE A 95 7.66 24.56 21.39
N GLN A 96 8.68 23.99 22.04
CA GLN A 96 9.23 24.48 23.32
C GLN A 96 10.54 25.26 23.15
N SER A 97 11.04 25.37 21.91
CA SER A 97 12.34 25.99 21.65
C SER A 97 12.29 27.51 21.82
N THR A 98 13.42 28.10 22.23
CA THR A 98 13.57 29.56 22.31
C THR A 98 13.36 30.24 20.96
N LYS A 99 13.73 29.58 19.85
CA LYS A 99 13.48 30.04 18.49
C LYS A 99 11.98 30.14 18.18
N TRP A 100 11.20 29.13 18.59
CA TRP A 100 9.74 29.18 18.44
C TRP A 100 9.13 30.28 19.31
N LEU A 101 9.43 30.30 20.61
CA LEU A 101 8.85 31.22 21.60
C LEU A 101 9.14 32.70 21.30
N SER A 102 10.27 32.99 20.63
CA SER A 102 10.62 34.34 20.19
C SER A 102 10.02 34.73 18.83
N SER A 103 9.42 33.78 18.11
CA SER A 103 8.85 34.01 16.77
C SER A 103 7.51 34.75 16.82
N ARG A 104 7.17 35.47 15.76
CA ARG A 104 5.83 36.08 15.60
C ARG A 104 4.72 35.04 15.46
N LEU A 105 5.05 33.86 14.92
CA LEU A 105 4.11 32.76 14.71
C LEU A 105 3.63 32.15 16.02
N SER A 106 4.48 32.09 17.06
CA SER A 106 4.04 31.64 18.39
C SER A 106 2.91 32.48 19.00
N LYS A 107 2.80 33.74 18.59
CA LYS A 107 1.78 34.69 19.05
C LYS A 107 0.57 34.78 18.11
N SER A 108 0.57 34.05 17.01
CA SER A 108 -0.58 34.01 16.11
C SER A 108 -1.60 32.99 16.62
N HIS A 109 -2.88 33.20 16.31
CA HIS A 109 -3.93 32.25 16.65
C HIS A 109 -3.61 30.83 16.13
N GLU A 110 -3.09 30.73 14.90
CA GLU A 110 -2.70 29.45 14.30
C GLU A 110 -1.54 28.77 15.06
N GLY A 111 -0.52 29.54 15.47
CA GLY A 111 0.61 29.00 16.22
C GLY A 111 0.20 28.50 17.61
N GLU A 112 -0.61 29.28 18.33
CA GLU A 112 -1.15 28.87 19.63
C GLU A 112 -2.04 27.62 19.53
N GLU A 113 -2.87 27.53 18.48
CA GLU A 113 -3.71 26.36 18.23
C GLU A 113 -2.86 25.10 18.00
N VAL A 114 -1.85 25.18 17.11
CA VAL A 114 -0.97 24.04 16.82
C VAL A 114 -0.13 23.66 18.04
N GLU A 115 0.37 24.62 18.81
CA GLU A 115 1.09 24.35 20.05
C GLU A 115 0.20 23.58 21.05
N LYS A 116 -1.06 24.01 21.22
CA LYS A 116 -2.04 23.29 22.04
C LYS A 116 -2.27 21.85 21.54
N ILE A 117 -2.37 21.64 20.23
CA ILE A 117 -2.49 20.29 19.65
C ILE A 117 -1.25 19.44 19.95
N VAL A 118 -0.04 19.96 19.70
CA VAL A 118 1.22 19.24 19.90
C VAL A 118 1.47 18.92 21.38
N MET A 119 0.99 19.74 22.31
CA MET A 119 1.12 19.47 23.75
C MET A 119 0.01 18.56 24.30
N ASN A 120 -1.10 18.38 23.57
CA ASN A 120 -2.25 17.61 24.03
C ASN A 120 -1.93 16.09 24.08
N ALA A 121 -1.86 15.54 25.29
CA ALA A 121 -1.61 14.11 25.50
C ALA A 121 -2.70 13.21 24.91
N THR A 122 -3.97 13.63 25.02
CA THR A 122 -5.13 12.89 24.48
C THR A 122 -5.08 12.81 22.95
N PHE A 123 -4.66 13.88 22.27
CA PHE A 123 -4.45 13.84 20.82
C PHE A 123 -3.44 12.76 20.43
N TRP A 124 -2.28 12.71 21.07
CA TRP A 124 -1.27 11.70 20.77
C TRP A 124 -1.70 10.27 21.13
N LYS A 125 -2.48 10.08 22.21
CA LYS A 125 -3.07 8.78 22.54
C LYS A 125 -4.03 8.32 21.44
N LYS A 126 -4.90 9.22 20.94
CA LYS A 126 -5.78 8.92 19.79
C LYS A 126 -4.98 8.59 18.53
N VAL A 127 -3.96 9.37 18.19
CA VAL A 127 -3.08 9.11 17.03
C VAL A 127 -2.38 7.74 17.14
N GLN A 128 -1.89 7.39 18.33
CA GLN A 128 -1.29 6.08 18.59
C GLN A 128 -2.30 4.94 18.36
N CYS A 129 -3.55 5.13 18.80
CA CYS A 129 -4.64 4.18 18.55
C CYS A 129 -4.90 4.02 17.04
N VAL A 130 -4.98 5.12 16.28
CA VAL A 130 -5.08 5.05 14.81
C VAL A 130 -3.92 4.25 14.22
N ARG A 131 -2.67 4.55 14.62
CA ARG A 131 -1.48 3.84 14.14
C ARG A 131 -1.55 2.34 14.41
N ARG A 132 -1.98 1.93 15.61
CA ARG A 132 -2.13 0.51 15.99
C ARG A 132 -3.21 -0.21 15.19
N SER A 133 -4.30 0.48 14.83
CA SER A 133 -5.40 -0.08 14.04
C SER A 133 -5.12 -0.13 12.54
N VAL A 134 -4.53 0.93 11.98
CA VAL A 134 -4.36 1.10 10.53
C VAL A 134 -2.98 0.63 10.04
N GLY A 135 -1.97 0.64 10.91
CA GLY A 135 -0.59 0.29 10.56
C GLY A 135 -0.44 -1.08 9.89
N PRO A 136 -1.03 -2.16 10.43
CA PRO A 136 -0.97 -3.48 9.77
C PRO A 136 -1.61 -3.49 8.38
N ILE A 137 -2.65 -2.69 8.13
CA ILE A 137 -3.31 -2.58 6.82
C ILE A 137 -2.41 -1.84 5.82
N LEU A 138 -1.77 -0.75 6.26
CA LEU A 138 -0.81 -0.01 5.42
C LEU A 138 0.40 -0.87 5.04
N GLN A 139 0.91 -1.70 5.94
CA GLN A 139 1.99 -2.63 5.61
C GLN A 139 1.60 -3.62 4.51
N VAL A 140 0.35 -4.10 4.52
CA VAL A 140 -0.15 -4.96 3.43
C VAL A 140 -0.21 -4.16 2.12
N LEU A 141 -0.67 -2.92 2.16
CA LEU A 141 -0.71 -2.05 0.98
C LEU A 141 0.68 -1.71 0.44
N GLU A 142 1.65 -1.39 1.31
CA GLU A 142 3.04 -1.14 0.94
C GLU A 142 3.65 -2.39 0.26
N LYS A 143 3.42 -3.59 0.81
CA LYS A 143 3.84 -4.85 0.17
C LYS A 143 3.26 -5.06 -1.23
N ILE A 144 2.02 -4.63 -1.47
CA ILE A 144 1.40 -4.70 -2.80
C ILE A 144 2.08 -3.71 -3.77
N ASN A 145 2.54 -2.58 -3.24
CA ASN A 145 3.01 -1.43 -4.01
C ASN A 145 4.51 -1.45 -4.32
N ASP A 146 5.33 -2.00 -3.43
CA ASP A 146 6.80 -2.01 -3.57
C ASP A 146 7.32 -2.88 -4.72
N GLY A 147 6.44 -3.61 -5.41
CA GLY A 147 6.73 -4.22 -6.71
C GLY A 147 7.75 -5.37 -6.70
N GLY A 148 8.23 -5.81 -5.53
CA GLY A 148 9.11 -6.99 -5.38
C GLY A 148 8.35 -8.31 -5.54
N GLU A 149 9.06 -9.43 -5.69
CA GLU A 149 8.53 -10.79 -5.98
C GLU A 149 7.34 -11.27 -5.10
N SER A 150 7.06 -10.58 -3.99
CA SER A 150 5.83 -10.66 -3.19
C SER A 150 4.55 -10.13 -3.86
N MET A 151 4.57 -9.67 -5.12
CA MET A 151 3.47 -9.04 -5.90
C MET A 151 2.15 -9.83 -6.06
N SER A 152 1.95 -10.96 -5.37
CA SER A 152 1.18 -12.04 -5.95
C SER A 152 -0.16 -12.27 -5.24
N MET A 153 -1.20 -12.45 -6.08
CA MET A 153 -2.49 -13.05 -5.73
C MET A 153 -2.41 -14.17 -4.67
N PRO A 154 -1.39 -15.06 -4.67
CA PRO A 154 -1.16 -16.06 -3.64
C PRO A 154 -1.03 -15.60 -2.18
N TYR A 155 -0.62 -14.35 -1.90
CA TYR A 155 -0.24 -13.92 -0.55
C TYR A 155 -1.27 -13.02 0.12
N ILE A 156 -1.99 -12.22 -0.67
CA ILE A 156 -2.76 -11.09 -0.16
C ILE A 156 -3.84 -11.46 0.86
N TYR A 157 -4.52 -12.59 0.67
CA TYR A 157 -5.54 -13.05 1.62
C TYR A 157 -4.92 -13.39 2.99
N SER A 158 -3.77 -14.07 2.99
CA SER A 158 -3.03 -14.42 4.21
C SER A 158 -2.48 -13.19 4.91
N ASP A 159 -1.92 -12.23 4.15
CA ASP A 159 -1.39 -10.99 4.69
C ASP A 159 -2.49 -10.12 5.31
N MET A 160 -3.67 -10.03 4.69
CA MET A 160 -4.82 -9.34 5.26
C MET A 160 -5.34 -10.05 6.52
N TYR A 161 -5.38 -11.38 6.50
CA TYR A 161 -5.75 -12.17 7.68
C TYR A 161 -4.79 -11.91 8.84
N LYS A 162 -3.47 -11.94 8.61
CA LYS A 162 -2.45 -11.60 9.60
C LYS A 162 -2.59 -10.17 10.11
N ALA A 163 -2.84 -9.20 9.23
CA ALA A 163 -3.07 -7.82 9.63
C ALA A 163 -4.22 -7.72 10.64
N LYS A 164 -5.31 -8.47 10.44
CA LYS A 164 -6.42 -8.55 11.39
C LYS A 164 -5.99 -9.09 12.75
N PHE A 165 -5.15 -10.12 12.82
CA PHE A 165 -4.61 -10.62 14.12
C PHE A 165 -3.68 -9.62 14.78
N THR A 166 -2.80 -8.98 14.01
CA THR A 166 -1.90 -7.95 14.53
C THR A 166 -2.69 -6.79 15.14
N ILE A 167 -3.81 -6.38 14.52
CA ILE A 167 -4.68 -5.34 15.08
C ILE A 167 -5.28 -5.78 16.42
N LYS A 168 -5.77 -7.03 16.53
CA LYS A 168 -6.30 -7.55 17.80
C LYS A 168 -5.25 -7.53 18.90
N SER A 169 -4.07 -8.06 18.61
CA SER A 169 -2.95 -8.11 19.54
C SER A 169 -2.48 -6.71 19.96
N ASN A 170 -2.41 -5.75 19.02
CA ASN A 170 -2.05 -4.35 19.31
C ASN A 170 -3.01 -3.65 20.30
N HIS A 171 -4.22 -4.18 20.45
CA HIS A 171 -5.25 -3.67 21.36
C HIS A 171 -5.46 -4.58 22.58
N GLY A 172 -4.48 -5.43 22.90
CA GLY A 172 -4.53 -6.31 24.06
C GLY A 172 -5.63 -7.38 23.98
N ASP A 173 -6.03 -7.75 22.76
CA ASP A 173 -7.14 -8.67 22.49
C ASP A 173 -8.49 -8.22 23.11
N ASP A 174 -8.66 -6.93 23.36
CA ASP A 174 -9.91 -6.33 23.84
C ASP A 174 -10.89 -6.09 22.67
N PRO A 175 -12.01 -6.85 22.59
CA PRO A 175 -12.98 -6.73 21.51
C PRO A 175 -13.63 -5.35 21.39
N HIS A 176 -13.71 -4.59 22.48
CA HIS A 176 -14.26 -3.24 22.44
C HIS A 176 -13.32 -2.32 21.65
N LYS A 177 -12.01 -2.42 21.88
CA LYS A 177 -10.99 -1.58 21.25
C LYS A 177 -10.78 -1.89 19.76
N TYR A 178 -10.70 -3.17 19.38
CA TYR A 178 -10.44 -3.55 17.98
C TYR A 178 -11.71 -3.79 17.15
N GLY A 179 -12.89 -3.91 17.77
CA GLY A 179 -14.12 -4.37 17.13
C GLY A 179 -14.48 -3.62 15.85
N ASN A 180 -14.42 -2.29 15.89
CA ASN A 180 -14.68 -1.41 14.74
C ASN A 180 -13.64 -1.60 13.62
N ALA A 181 -12.37 -1.82 13.96
CA ALA A 181 -11.33 -2.07 12.96
C ALA A 181 -11.54 -3.42 12.26
N CYS A 182 -11.91 -4.45 13.02
CA CYS A 182 -12.20 -5.77 12.46
C CYS A 182 -13.45 -5.76 11.57
N SER A 183 -14.50 -5.04 11.94
CA SER A 183 -15.72 -4.95 11.13
C SER A 183 -15.47 -4.25 9.79
N ILE A 184 -14.66 -3.18 9.76
CA ILE A 184 -14.24 -2.53 8.51
C ILE A 184 -13.51 -3.51 7.60
N ILE A 185 -12.57 -4.29 8.13
CA ILE A 185 -11.83 -5.29 7.35
C ILE A 185 -12.77 -6.36 6.80
N ASP A 186 -13.73 -6.83 7.61
CA ASP A 186 -14.68 -7.87 7.21
C ASP A 186 -15.62 -7.39 6.10
N ASN A 187 -16.04 -6.11 6.14
CA ASN A 187 -16.90 -5.50 5.12
C ASN A 187 -16.23 -5.40 3.74
N HIS A 188 -14.92 -5.17 3.71
CA HIS A 188 -14.12 -5.08 2.46
C HIS A 188 -13.27 -6.33 2.22
N SER A 189 -13.62 -7.43 2.89
CA SER A 189 -12.82 -8.64 2.88
C SER A 189 -12.56 -9.15 1.46
N LEU A 190 -11.35 -9.62 1.22
CA LEU A 190 -10.91 -10.21 -0.04
C LEU A 190 -11.45 -11.65 -0.19
N ASN A 191 -12.74 -11.85 0.09
CA ASN A 191 -13.45 -13.13 0.03
C ASN A 191 -13.88 -13.51 -1.39
N HIS A 192 -13.31 -12.87 -2.42
CA HIS A 192 -13.56 -13.24 -3.79
C HIS A 192 -12.95 -14.65 -4.08
N PRO A 193 -13.65 -15.52 -4.84
CA PRO A 193 -13.19 -16.88 -5.12
C PRO A 193 -11.73 -17.00 -5.54
N LEU A 194 -11.22 -16.06 -6.33
CA LEU A 194 -9.82 -16.07 -6.76
C LEU A 194 -8.80 -15.86 -5.64
N TYR A 195 -9.04 -14.93 -4.71
CA TYR A 195 -8.12 -14.70 -3.59
C TYR A 195 -8.12 -15.92 -2.66
N LEU A 196 -9.30 -16.49 -2.41
CA LEU A 196 -9.49 -17.69 -1.63
C LEU A 196 -8.81 -18.92 -2.25
N ALA A 197 -9.00 -19.12 -3.56
CA ALA A 197 -8.34 -20.21 -4.29
C ALA A 197 -6.82 -20.03 -4.35
N ALA A 198 -6.33 -18.79 -4.53
CA ALA A 198 -4.91 -18.49 -4.51
C ALA A 198 -4.27 -18.81 -3.15
N TYR A 199 -4.94 -18.45 -2.05
CA TYR A 199 -4.51 -18.82 -0.70
C TYR A 199 -4.44 -20.34 -0.52
N PHE A 200 -5.48 -21.08 -0.94
CA PHE A 200 -5.52 -22.53 -0.83
C PHE A 200 -4.39 -23.21 -1.61
N LEU A 201 -4.14 -22.75 -2.84
CA LEU A 201 -3.17 -23.35 -3.76
C LEU A 201 -1.74 -22.91 -3.46
N ASN A 202 -1.51 -22.01 -2.52
CA ASN A 202 -0.17 -21.57 -2.17
C ASN A 202 0.56 -22.66 -1.33
N PRO A 203 1.62 -23.31 -1.84
CA PRO A 203 2.31 -24.38 -1.13
C PRO A 203 3.02 -23.87 0.13
N SER A 204 3.47 -22.61 0.15
CA SER A 204 4.09 -22.01 1.35
C SER A 204 3.12 -21.94 2.53
N TYR A 205 1.80 -21.93 2.28
CA TYR A 205 0.77 -21.89 3.31
C TYR A 205 0.09 -23.23 3.53
N ARG A 206 -0.29 -23.92 2.45
CA ARG A 206 -1.13 -25.13 2.51
C ARG A 206 -0.60 -26.20 3.45
N TYR A 207 0.73 -26.34 3.52
CA TYR A 207 1.41 -27.37 4.29
C TYR A 207 1.90 -26.90 5.68
N ARG A 208 1.61 -25.66 6.07
CA ARG A 208 1.95 -25.18 7.41
C ARG A 208 0.97 -25.71 8.45
N PRO A 209 1.40 -25.94 9.70
CA PRO A 209 0.53 -26.39 10.77
C PRO A 209 -0.52 -25.33 11.17
N ASP A 210 -0.24 -24.05 10.93
CA ASP A 210 -1.12 -22.90 11.22
C ASP A 210 -2.06 -22.55 10.04
N PHE A 211 -2.16 -23.41 9.02
CA PHE A 211 -3.04 -23.17 7.87
C PHE A 211 -4.52 -23.23 8.27
N VAL A 212 -5.26 -22.15 7.99
CA VAL A 212 -6.66 -22.03 8.38
C VAL A 212 -7.57 -22.34 7.19
N LEU A 213 -8.23 -23.51 7.24
CA LEU A 213 -9.14 -23.95 6.18
C LEU A 213 -10.59 -23.63 6.52
N TYR A 214 -11.04 -22.43 6.14
CA TYR A 214 -12.46 -22.08 6.23
C TYR A 214 -13.28 -22.70 5.08
N PRO A 215 -14.58 -23.00 5.29
CA PRO A 215 -15.45 -23.51 4.23
C PRO A 215 -15.49 -22.63 2.97
N GLU A 216 -15.39 -21.31 3.14
CA GLU A 216 -15.34 -20.30 2.09
C GLU A 216 -14.15 -20.53 1.16
N VAL A 217 -12.99 -20.91 1.71
CA VAL A 217 -11.77 -21.17 0.93
C VAL A 217 -11.97 -22.33 -0.04
N VAL A 218 -12.59 -23.42 0.42
CA VAL A 218 -12.92 -24.58 -0.41
C VAL A 218 -13.97 -24.22 -1.47
N ARG A 219 -15.01 -23.46 -1.07
CA ARG A 219 -16.03 -22.99 -2.01
C ARG A 219 -15.43 -22.10 -3.10
N GLY A 220 -14.53 -21.19 -2.73
CA GLY A 220 -13.80 -20.32 -3.66
C GLY A 220 -12.98 -21.11 -4.68
N LEU A 221 -12.21 -22.11 -4.23
CA LEU A 221 -11.47 -23.01 -5.12
C LEU A 221 -12.39 -23.74 -6.10
N ASN A 222 -13.47 -24.34 -5.60
CA ASN A 222 -14.42 -25.06 -6.45
C ASN A 222 -15.08 -24.13 -7.48
N SER A 223 -15.45 -22.91 -7.09
CA SER A 223 -15.96 -21.90 -8.02
C SER A 223 -14.95 -21.56 -9.11
N CYS A 224 -13.66 -21.44 -8.78
CA CYS A 224 -12.61 -21.22 -9.77
C CYS A 224 -12.43 -22.40 -10.72
N ILE A 225 -12.46 -23.64 -10.22
CA ILE A 225 -12.37 -24.84 -11.06
C ILE A 225 -13.55 -24.89 -12.03
N VAL A 226 -14.78 -24.65 -11.55
CA VAL A 226 -15.98 -24.63 -12.39
C VAL A 226 -15.91 -23.54 -13.46
N ARG A 227 -15.40 -22.37 -13.10
CA ARG A 227 -15.32 -21.20 -14.00
C ARG A 227 -14.23 -21.37 -15.06
N PHE A 228 -13.07 -21.93 -14.71
CA PHE A 228 -11.92 -21.97 -15.62
C PHE A 228 -11.88 -23.20 -16.51
N GLU A 229 -12.48 -24.31 -16.10
CA GLU A 229 -12.49 -25.55 -16.87
C GLU A 229 -13.92 -25.88 -17.36
N PRO A 230 -14.26 -25.56 -18.62
CA PRO A 230 -15.60 -25.84 -19.14
C PRO A 230 -15.89 -27.35 -19.27
N ASN A 231 -14.89 -28.21 -19.44
CA ASN A 231 -15.09 -29.64 -19.58
C ASN A 231 -15.35 -30.33 -18.24
N ASN A 232 -16.52 -30.96 -18.10
CA ASN A 232 -16.92 -31.60 -16.84
C ASN A 232 -15.99 -32.76 -16.41
N ALA A 233 -15.47 -33.56 -17.36
CA ALA A 233 -14.56 -34.65 -17.03
C ALA A 233 -13.24 -34.12 -16.46
N ARG A 234 -12.70 -33.04 -17.05
CA ARG A 234 -11.50 -32.37 -16.55
C ARG A 234 -11.72 -31.71 -15.19
N ARG A 235 -12.90 -31.14 -14.93
CA ARG A 235 -13.28 -30.62 -13.60
C ARG A 235 -13.24 -31.72 -12.54
N VAL A 236 -13.78 -32.90 -12.85
CA VAL A 236 -13.75 -34.06 -11.94
C VAL A 236 -12.31 -34.53 -11.69
N LEU A 237 -11.45 -34.54 -12.72
CA LEU A 237 -10.02 -34.87 -12.56
C LEU A 237 -9.29 -33.84 -11.69
N ALA A 238 -9.45 -32.55 -11.96
CA ALA A 238 -8.88 -31.48 -11.14
C ALA A 238 -9.31 -31.60 -9.68
N SER A 239 -10.59 -31.89 -9.42
CA SER A 239 -11.12 -32.09 -8.08
C SER A 239 -10.49 -33.28 -7.36
N LYS A 240 -10.27 -34.41 -8.06
CA LYS A 240 -9.56 -35.57 -7.49
C LYS A 240 -8.12 -35.24 -7.12
N GLN A 241 -7.42 -34.49 -7.97
CA GLN A 241 -6.02 -34.08 -7.77
C GLN A 241 -5.83 -33.17 -6.54
N ILE A 242 -6.88 -32.50 -6.06
CA ILE A 242 -6.82 -31.70 -4.82
C ILE A 242 -6.36 -32.57 -3.64
N SER A 243 -6.83 -33.82 -3.55
CA SER A 243 -6.44 -34.72 -2.46
C SER A 243 -4.94 -35.01 -2.48
N ASP A 244 -4.38 -35.23 -3.67
CA ASP A 244 -2.98 -35.57 -3.83
C ASP A 244 -2.06 -34.38 -3.50
N PHE A 245 -2.46 -33.17 -3.91
CA PHE A 245 -1.83 -31.93 -3.44
C PHE A 245 -1.93 -31.79 -1.92
N CYS A 246 -3.12 -31.88 -1.34
CA CYS A 246 -3.32 -31.68 0.10
C CYS A 246 -2.52 -32.65 0.98
N SER A 247 -2.27 -33.86 0.50
CA SER A 247 -1.55 -34.91 1.22
C SER A 247 -0.07 -35.00 0.84
N ALA A 248 0.45 -34.05 0.06
CA ALA A 248 1.83 -34.05 -0.44
C ALA A 248 2.22 -35.39 -1.08
N LYS A 249 1.33 -36.00 -1.87
CA LYS A 249 1.63 -37.28 -2.52
C LYS A 249 2.55 -37.09 -3.72
N ALA A 250 3.30 -38.15 -4.04
CA ALA A 250 4.18 -38.22 -5.20
C ALA A 250 5.10 -36.98 -5.30
N ASP A 251 5.06 -36.26 -6.42
CA ASP A 251 5.97 -35.14 -6.70
C ASP A 251 5.91 -34.04 -5.63
N PHE A 252 4.72 -33.79 -5.07
CA PHE A 252 4.51 -32.75 -4.05
C PHE A 252 5.19 -33.05 -2.70
N GLY A 253 5.53 -34.32 -2.45
CA GLY A 253 6.15 -34.81 -1.23
C GLY A 253 7.65 -35.10 -1.35
N THR A 254 8.26 -34.85 -2.51
CA THR A 254 9.70 -35.00 -2.68
C THR A 254 10.47 -33.99 -1.82
N ASP A 255 11.68 -34.34 -1.39
CA ASP A 255 12.53 -33.43 -0.59
C ASP A 255 12.74 -32.07 -1.28
N LEU A 256 12.92 -32.09 -2.60
CA LEU A 256 13.05 -30.88 -3.42
C LEU A 256 11.75 -30.07 -3.43
N ALA A 257 10.59 -30.71 -3.60
CA ALA A 257 9.31 -30.00 -3.55
C ALA A 257 9.09 -29.35 -2.18
N ILE A 258 9.42 -30.06 -1.10
CA ILE A 258 9.31 -29.56 0.28
C ILE A 258 10.24 -28.37 0.52
N SER A 259 11.53 -28.48 0.15
CA SER A 259 12.53 -27.43 0.40
C SER A 259 12.25 -26.14 -0.37
N THR A 260 11.55 -26.24 -1.51
CA THR A 260 11.27 -25.12 -2.40
C THR A 260 9.91 -24.44 -2.17
N ARG A 261 9.08 -24.91 -1.22
CA ARG A 261 7.70 -24.38 -1.00
C ARG A 261 7.67 -22.90 -0.66
N THR A 262 8.68 -22.40 0.04
CA THR A 262 8.83 -20.99 0.46
C THR A 262 9.79 -20.21 -0.43
N GLU A 263 10.69 -20.92 -1.11
CA GLU A 263 11.76 -20.31 -1.92
C GLU A 263 11.27 -19.93 -3.32
N LEU A 264 10.35 -20.70 -3.90
CA LEU A 264 9.84 -20.43 -5.25
C LEU A 264 8.56 -19.62 -5.21
N ASN A 265 8.36 -18.80 -6.25
CA ASN A 265 7.05 -18.24 -6.54
C ASN A 265 6.02 -19.39 -6.66
N PRO A 266 4.83 -19.29 -6.03
CA PRO A 266 3.83 -20.35 -6.03
C PRO A 266 3.47 -20.87 -7.41
N ALA A 267 3.36 -20.00 -8.42
CA ALA A 267 3.08 -20.42 -9.78
C ALA A 267 4.22 -21.25 -10.38
N ALA A 268 5.47 -20.86 -10.15
CA ALA A 268 6.66 -21.59 -10.59
C ALA A 268 6.78 -22.95 -9.87
N TRP A 269 6.50 -22.98 -8.56
CA TRP A 269 6.46 -24.22 -7.79
C TRP A 269 5.44 -25.22 -8.37
N TRP A 270 4.23 -24.74 -8.74
CA TRP A 270 3.23 -25.57 -9.41
C TRP A 270 3.69 -26.04 -10.77
N GLN A 271 4.36 -25.21 -11.58
CA GLN A 271 4.90 -25.63 -12.87
C GLN A 271 5.92 -26.76 -12.73
N GLN A 272 6.76 -26.70 -11.70
CA GLN A 272 7.82 -27.69 -11.47
C GLN A 272 7.27 -29.01 -10.87
N HIS A 273 6.41 -28.93 -9.86
CA HIS A 273 6.02 -30.09 -9.04
C HIS A 273 4.60 -30.60 -9.31
N GLY A 274 3.80 -29.87 -10.09
CA GLY A 274 2.41 -30.25 -10.43
C GLY A 274 2.26 -31.16 -11.66
N ILE A 275 3.35 -31.76 -12.15
CA ILE A 275 3.40 -32.51 -13.42
C ILE A 275 2.47 -33.72 -13.49
N ASN A 276 2.24 -34.42 -12.37
CA ASN A 276 1.29 -35.54 -12.32
C ASN A 276 -0.16 -35.10 -12.02
N CYS A 277 -0.40 -33.80 -11.87
CA CYS A 277 -1.71 -33.21 -11.57
C CYS A 277 -2.05 -32.08 -12.56
N LEU A 278 -1.98 -32.36 -13.86
CA LEU A 278 -1.99 -31.34 -14.93
C LEU A 278 -3.25 -30.45 -14.92
N GLU A 279 -4.43 -31.02 -14.67
CA GLU A 279 -5.70 -30.30 -14.67
C GLU A 279 -5.75 -29.27 -13.53
N LEU A 280 -5.35 -29.67 -12.32
CA LEU A 280 -5.24 -28.75 -11.19
C LEU A 280 -4.06 -27.77 -11.36
N GLN A 281 -2.93 -28.23 -11.90
CA GLN A 281 -1.74 -27.41 -12.16
C GLN A 281 -2.07 -26.25 -13.09
N GLN A 282 -2.77 -26.48 -14.21
CA GLN A 282 -3.15 -25.42 -15.14
C GLN A 282 -4.01 -24.35 -14.47
N ILE A 283 -4.95 -24.77 -13.62
CA ILE A 283 -5.81 -23.87 -12.85
C ILE A 283 -4.97 -23.09 -11.82
N ALA A 284 -4.09 -23.78 -11.08
CA ALA A 284 -3.25 -23.17 -10.07
C ALA A 284 -2.29 -22.15 -10.66
N VAL A 285 -1.56 -22.49 -11.72
CA VAL A 285 -0.66 -21.56 -12.42
C VAL A 285 -1.45 -20.34 -12.93
N ARG A 286 -2.65 -20.55 -13.48
CA ARG A 286 -3.50 -19.45 -13.98
C ARG A 286 -4.02 -18.52 -12.89
N ILE A 287 -4.27 -19.03 -11.68
CA ILE A 287 -4.70 -18.22 -10.52
C ILE A 287 -3.49 -17.51 -9.90
N LEU A 288 -2.44 -18.26 -9.61
CA LEU A 288 -1.29 -17.80 -8.83
C LEU A 288 -0.42 -16.80 -9.60
N SER A 289 -0.46 -16.84 -10.94
CA SER A 289 0.27 -15.88 -11.80
C SER A 289 -0.45 -14.53 -11.97
N GLN A 290 -1.63 -14.32 -11.36
CA GLN A 290 -2.36 -13.06 -11.49
C GLN A 290 -1.78 -11.96 -10.58
N THR A 291 -1.94 -10.71 -11.01
CA THR A 291 -1.68 -9.54 -10.17
C THR A 291 -2.93 -9.22 -9.34
N CYS A 292 -2.74 -8.76 -8.12
CA CYS A 292 -3.83 -8.33 -7.24
C CYS A 292 -4.04 -6.79 -7.23
N SER A 293 -3.15 -6.03 -7.89
CA SER A 293 -3.21 -4.57 -7.96
C SER A 293 -3.35 -4.05 -9.38
N CYS A 294 -4.22 -3.05 -9.56
CA CYS A 294 -4.31 -2.27 -10.79
C CYS A 294 -3.38 -1.05 -10.80
N TYR A 295 -2.81 -0.63 -9.66
CA TYR A 295 -1.92 0.54 -9.56
C TYR A 295 -0.54 0.30 -10.18
N GLY A 296 -0.13 -0.97 -10.32
CA GLY A 296 1.10 -1.33 -11.05
C GLY A 296 1.04 -0.97 -12.54
N CYS A 297 -0.18 -0.83 -13.09
CA CYS A 297 -0.43 -0.21 -14.37
C CYS A 297 -0.71 1.28 -14.11
N ASP A 298 0.16 2.19 -14.57
CA ASP A 298 -0.02 3.65 -14.49
C ASP A 298 -1.23 4.17 -15.32
N HIS A 299 -2.33 3.43 -15.40
CA HIS A 299 -3.52 3.76 -16.18
C HIS A 299 -4.16 5.07 -15.72
N ASN A 300 -4.06 5.46 -14.45
CA ASN A 300 -4.62 6.73 -13.98
C ASN A 300 -4.01 7.95 -14.71
N LYS A 301 -2.70 7.94 -14.97
CA LYS A 301 -2.01 9.01 -15.73
C LYS A 301 -2.52 9.08 -17.17
N TYR A 302 -2.71 7.92 -17.79
CA TYR A 302 -3.12 7.83 -19.18
C TYR A 302 -4.61 8.03 -19.38
N ASP A 303 -5.45 7.67 -18.42
CA ASP A 303 -6.88 7.90 -18.41
C ASP A 303 -7.19 9.39 -18.28
N GLU A 304 -6.41 10.13 -17.51
CA GLU A 304 -6.52 11.59 -17.43
C GLU A 304 -6.13 12.26 -18.78
N ILE A 305 -5.05 11.80 -19.41
CA ILE A 305 -4.65 12.24 -20.75
C ILE A 305 -5.69 11.83 -21.80
N HIS A 306 -6.31 10.64 -21.66
CA HIS A 306 -7.37 10.15 -22.54
C HIS A 306 -8.67 10.96 -22.41
N LYS A 307 -9.00 11.42 -21.20
CA LYS A 307 -10.15 12.29 -20.93
C LYS A 307 -9.94 13.68 -21.54
N ARG A 308 -8.72 14.23 -21.47
CA ARG A 308 -8.38 15.57 -22.00
C ARG A 308 -8.13 15.61 -23.52
N ARG A 309 -7.76 14.49 -24.16
CA ARG A 309 -7.42 14.47 -25.61
C ARG A 309 -8.41 13.62 -26.43
N HIS A 310 -9.17 14.27 -27.31
CA HIS A 310 -10.23 13.61 -28.10
C HIS A 310 -9.78 13.04 -29.46
N ASN A 311 -8.56 13.30 -29.93
CA ASN A 311 -8.10 12.86 -31.25
C ASN A 311 -7.78 11.35 -31.31
N ARG A 312 -8.37 10.63 -32.29
CA ARG A 312 -8.21 9.18 -32.52
C ARG A 312 -6.75 8.77 -32.84
N LEU A 313 -6.00 9.59 -33.58
CA LEU A 313 -4.59 9.32 -33.89
C LEU A 313 -3.71 9.42 -32.64
N VAL A 314 -4.00 10.41 -31.79
CA VAL A 314 -3.33 10.59 -30.49
C VAL A 314 -3.65 9.42 -29.56
N LYS A 315 -4.90 8.94 -29.54
CA LYS A 315 -5.29 7.74 -28.78
C LYS A 315 -4.56 6.47 -29.24
N LYS A 316 -4.31 6.28 -30.54
CA LYS A 316 -3.56 5.14 -31.06
C LYS A 316 -2.08 5.22 -30.66
N ARG A 317 -1.42 6.35 -30.91
CA ARG A 317 -0.03 6.57 -30.51
C ARG A 317 0.16 6.44 -29.00
N LEU A 318 -0.80 6.91 -28.20
CA LEU A 318 -0.78 6.76 -26.74
C LEU A 318 -0.84 5.29 -26.32
N LYS A 319 -1.69 4.47 -26.94
CA LYS A 319 -1.72 3.03 -26.68
C LYS A 319 -0.40 2.34 -27.00
N ASP A 320 0.20 2.67 -28.14
CA ASP A 320 1.49 2.12 -28.55
C ASP A 320 2.60 2.55 -27.56
N LEU A 321 2.57 3.80 -27.12
CA LEU A 321 3.49 4.33 -26.09
C LEU A 321 3.33 3.61 -24.75
N ILE A 322 2.08 3.41 -24.29
CA ILE A 322 1.79 2.67 -23.05
C ILE A 322 2.31 1.23 -23.15
N TYR A 323 2.07 0.57 -24.28
CA TYR A 323 2.55 -0.79 -24.53
C TYR A 323 4.08 -0.88 -24.46
N VAL A 324 4.78 0.02 -25.14
CA VAL A 324 6.26 0.05 -25.11
C VAL A 324 6.76 0.39 -23.70
N HIS A 325 6.21 1.41 -23.06
CA HIS A 325 6.60 1.84 -21.71
C HIS A 325 6.44 0.70 -20.69
N TYR A 326 5.31 0.01 -20.70
CA TYR A 326 5.05 -1.08 -19.75
C TYR A 326 5.94 -2.30 -20.01
N ASN A 327 6.14 -2.68 -21.28
CA ASN A 327 7.04 -3.80 -21.61
C ASN A 327 8.50 -3.51 -21.27
N LEU A 328 8.96 -2.27 -21.46
CA LEU A 328 10.29 -1.84 -21.02
C LEU A 328 10.41 -1.93 -19.50
N ARG A 329 9.41 -1.44 -18.76
CA ARG A 329 9.41 -1.52 -17.29
C ARG A 329 9.39 -2.96 -16.78
N LEU A 330 8.62 -3.85 -17.41
CA LEU A 330 8.62 -5.29 -17.09
C LEU A 330 10.00 -5.91 -17.32
N LYS A 331 10.65 -5.57 -18.45
CA LYS A 331 12.00 -6.03 -18.78
C LYS A 331 13.03 -5.50 -17.77
N ASP A 332 12.94 -4.22 -17.39
CA ASP A 332 13.85 -3.62 -16.41
C ASP A 332 13.68 -4.25 -15.03
N ARG A 333 12.46 -4.57 -14.60
CA ARG A 333 12.19 -5.31 -13.34
C ARG A 333 12.80 -6.70 -13.32
N GLN A 334 12.82 -7.40 -14.46
CA GLN A 334 13.49 -8.70 -14.58
C GLN A 334 15.03 -8.59 -14.51
N ILE A 335 15.59 -7.46 -14.94
CA ILE A 335 17.05 -7.24 -14.98
C ILE A 335 17.57 -6.62 -13.68
N LYS A 336 16.75 -5.79 -13.00
CA LYS A 336 17.08 -5.08 -11.75
C LYS A 336 15.93 -5.20 -10.74
N PRO A 337 15.89 -6.26 -9.90
CA PRO A 337 14.83 -6.47 -8.92
C PRO A 337 14.74 -5.41 -7.80
N THR A 338 15.79 -4.59 -7.61
CA THR A 338 15.98 -3.73 -6.42
C THR A 338 15.91 -2.23 -6.68
N ALA A 339 15.57 -1.78 -7.89
CA ALA A 339 15.40 -0.36 -8.15
C ALA A 339 14.00 0.10 -7.72
N SER A 340 13.94 0.72 -6.53
CA SER A 340 12.79 1.52 -6.07
C SER A 340 12.29 2.38 -7.24
N SER A 341 11.01 2.24 -7.57
CA SER A 341 10.40 3.00 -8.64
C SER A 341 10.21 4.44 -8.14
N ASP A 342 11.20 5.31 -8.36
CA ASP A 342 11.11 6.75 -8.15
C ASP A 342 9.98 7.34 -9.02
N SER A 343 8.77 7.33 -8.49
CA SER A 343 7.61 8.04 -9.04
C SER A 343 7.47 9.38 -8.32
N LEU A 344 8.51 10.21 -8.39
CA LEU A 344 8.63 11.48 -7.68
C LEU A 344 7.71 12.61 -8.22
N LEU A 345 7.06 12.43 -9.37
CA LEU A 345 6.32 13.53 -10.04
C LEU A 345 4.80 13.56 -9.76
N VAL A 346 4.27 12.68 -8.88
CA VAL A 346 2.81 12.65 -8.53
C VAL A 346 2.55 13.01 -7.06
N GLN A 347 3.60 13.23 -6.27
CA GLN A 347 3.46 13.40 -4.81
C GLN A 347 2.82 14.75 -4.41
N GLU A 348 2.89 15.79 -5.26
CA GLU A 348 2.42 17.13 -4.89
C GLU A 348 0.88 17.23 -4.77
N ASN A 349 0.11 16.63 -5.68
CA ASN A 349 -1.36 16.71 -5.62
C ASN A 349 -1.96 15.84 -4.51
N LEU A 350 -1.31 14.72 -4.15
CA LEU A 350 -1.81 13.80 -3.12
C LEU A 350 -1.63 14.36 -1.69
N LEU A 351 -0.75 15.35 -1.53
CA LEU A 351 -0.39 15.98 -0.26
C LEU A 351 -0.91 17.41 -0.15
N TYR A 352 -1.72 17.87 -1.09
CA TYR A 352 -2.24 19.24 -1.12
C TYR A 352 -2.90 19.63 0.22
N ASP A 353 -3.76 18.75 0.74
CA ASP A 353 -4.47 18.96 2.02
C ASP A 353 -3.55 18.93 3.25
N TRP A 354 -2.29 18.53 3.11
CA TRP A 354 -1.28 18.48 4.18
C TRP A 354 -0.27 19.62 4.10
N ILE A 355 -0.09 20.24 2.93
CA ILE A 355 0.94 21.26 2.67
C ILE A 355 0.30 22.63 2.46
N VAL A 356 -0.74 22.73 1.63
CA VAL A 356 -1.30 24.02 1.18
C VAL A 356 -2.47 24.44 2.06
N LYS A 357 -2.51 25.71 2.47
CA LYS A 357 -3.70 26.30 3.11
C LYS A 357 -4.78 26.52 2.04
N PRO A 358 -6.06 26.21 2.30
CA PRO A 358 -7.12 26.62 1.37
C PRO A 358 -7.19 28.15 1.33
N GLY A 359 -6.58 28.75 0.31
CA GLY A 359 -6.75 30.16 -0.03
C GLY A 359 -7.98 30.31 -0.92
N LYS A 360 -8.75 31.39 -0.71
CA LYS A 360 -9.75 31.84 -1.68
C LYS A 360 -9.01 32.08 -3.01
N GLN A 361 -9.33 31.29 -4.04
CA GLN A 361 -8.86 31.54 -5.40
C GLN A 361 -9.49 32.86 -5.85
N GLU A 362 -8.69 33.92 -5.93
CA GLU A 362 -8.92 34.94 -6.96
C GLU A 362 -8.24 34.37 -8.21
N ASP A 363 -9.07 33.96 -9.17
CA ASP A 363 -8.66 33.40 -10.45
C ASP A 363 -7.92 34.47 -11.26
N GLU A 364 -6.59 34.41 -11.31
CA GLU A 364 -5.83 35.00 -12.42
C GLU A 364 -5.37 33.86 -13.33
N GLU A 365 -6.18 33.58 -14.35
CA GLU A 365 -5.80 32.75 -15.49
C GLU A 365 -4.61 33.39 -16.21
N MET A 366 -3.41 32.84 -16.03
CA MET A 366 -2.26 33.15 -16.89
C MET A 366 -2.27 32.20 -18.10
N GLU A 367 -2.75 32.70 -19.24
CA GLU A 367 -2.59 32.07 -20.55
C GLU A 367 -1.10 31.95 -20.89
N TYR A 368 -0.61 30.72 -21.08
CA TYR A 368 0.70 30.47 -21.68
C TYR A 368 0.53 30.29 -23.19
N GLU A 369 0.95 31.28 -23.97
CA GLU A 369 1.14 31.17 -25.41
C GLU A 369 2.26 30.17 -25.73
N GLU A 370 1.93 29.15 -26.51
CA GLU A 370 2.82 28.10 -26.99
C GLU A 370 3.64 28.62 -28.18
N ASN A 371 4.90 29.01 -27.97
CA ASN A 371 5.85 29.26 -29.06
C ASN A 371 7.29 28.94 -28.65
N GLY A 372 7.91 27.97 -29.32
CA GLY A 372 9.36 27.74 -29.24
C GLY A 372 9.80 26.34 -29.60
N LEU A 373 10.06 26.11 -30.89
CA LEU A 373 10.78 24.95 -31.42
C LEU A 373 12.06 24.67 -30.61
N PHE A 374 12.26 23.43 -30.17
CA PHE A 374 13.59 22.92 -29.81
C PHE A 374 14.11 22.02 -30.92
N GLU A 375 15.09 22.54 -31.66
CA GLU A 375 15.95 21.78 -32.56
C GLU A 375 16.88 20.87 -31.75
N TYR A 376 17.07 19.66 -32.27
CA TYR A 376 18.00 18.67 -31.73
C TYR A 376 19.40 18.94 -32.28
N GLU A 377 20.39 19.16 -31.42
CA GLU A 377 21.79 18.92 -31.76
C GLU A 377 22.42 17.91 -30.80
N GLN A 378 23.03 16.90 -31.41
CA GLN A 378 23.69 15.76 -30.82
C GLN A 378 25.21 15.99 -31.02
N GLY A 379 26.00 15.94 -29.95
CA GLY A 379 27.45 16.11 -30.04
C GLY A 379 28.23 15.65 -28.81
N ASN A 380 29.15 14.71 -29.03
CA ASN A 380 29.98 13.92 -28.10
C ASN A 380 30.88 14.69 -27.09
N GLY A 381 31.00 14.11 -25.88
CA GLY A 381 32.24 13.53 -25.30
C GLY A 381 33.41 14.45 -24.87
N GLU A 382 33.72 14.46 -23.56
CA GLU A 382 34.98 13.91 -22.96
C GLU A 382 35.13 14.19 -21.44
N SER A 383 36.00 13.38 -20.81
CA SER A 383 36.18 13.13 -19.37
C SER A 383 36.90 14.22 -18.55
N ARG A 384 36.68 14.23 -17.20
CA ARG A 384 37.77 14.21 -16.18
C ARG A 384 37.31 14.09 -14.70
N LYS A 385 37.79 13.01 -14.06
CA LYS A 385 38.29 12.78 -12.67
C LYS A 385 37.78 13.58 -11.45
N GLY A 386 37.30 12.83 -10.44
CA GLY A 386 38.07 12.53 -9.21
C GLY A 386 37.63 13.19 -7.88
N GLY A 387 37.33 12.36 -6.86
CA GLY A 387 37.29 12.77 -5.45
C GLY A 387 36.47 11.85 -4.52
N SER A 388 37.16 11.00 -3.76
CA SER A 388 36.64 10.04 -2.77
C SER A 388 36.35 10.69 -1.41
N LEU A 389 35.44 10.11 -0.59
CA LEU A 389 35.68 9.88 0.85
C LEU A 389 34.63 8.94 1.49
N ASP A 390 35.16 7.99 2.26
CA ASP A 390 34.53 6.89 2.99
C ASP A 390 33.64 7.31 4.17
N ILE A 391 32.63 6.49 4.48
CA ILE A 391 31.94 6.47 5.80
C ILE A 391 31.73 5.01 6.22
N GLN A 392 32.21 4.67 7.42
CA GLN A 392 31.88 3.45 8.17
C GLN A 392 30.86 3.75 9.30
N PRO A 393 30.16 2.72 9.82
CA PRO A 393 28.85 2.85 10.46
C PRO A 393 28.92 2.86 12.00
N LEU A 394 27.86 3.33 12.67
CA LEU A 394 27.68 3.14 14.11
C LEU A 394 26.23 2.74 14.46
N ASP A 395 26.14 1.64 15.20
CA ASP A 395 24.95 1.05 15.82
C ASP A 395 24.32 1.93 16.91
N SER A 396 23.00 1.79 17.12
CA SER A 396 22.41 1.67 18.48
C SER A 396 20.89 1.44 18.44
N HIS A 397 20.46 0.41 19.17
CA HIS A 397 19.08 0.11 19.61
C HIS A 397 18.77 0.82 20.96
N PRO A 398 17.56 0.66 21.56
CA PRO A 398 16.40 1.56 21.53
C PRO A 398 16.14 2.18 22.93
N PRO A 399 14.97 2.79 23.19
CA PRO A 399 14.22 2.22 24.33
C PRO A 399 12.71 2.13 24.14
N GLU A 400 12.17 1.14 24.86
CA GLU A 400 10.78 0.83 25.17
C GLU A 400 10.14 1.93 26.01
N ASP A 401 8.83 2.14 25.87
CA ASP A 401 8.01 2.84 26.86
C ASP A 401 6.63 2.14 26.96
N GLU A 402 6.35 1.71 28.18
CA GLU A 402 5.13 1.09 28.70
C GLU A 402 3.96 2.09 28.88
N ASP A 403 2.83 1.57 29.36
CA ASP A 403 1.57 2.20 29.75
C ASP A 403 0.44 2.26 28.71
N ASP A 404 -0.15 1.07 28.50
CA ASP A 404 -1.55 0.88 28.10
C ASP A 404 -2.45 0.88 29.35
N ASP A 405 -3.33 1.87 29.48
CA ASP A 405 -4.73 1.66 29.89
C ASP A 405 -5.50 2.99 29.99
N LEU A 406 -6.31 3.28 28.97
CA LEU A 406 -7.53 4.09 29.08
C LEU A 406 -8.52 3.64 28.00
N ASN A 407 -9.66 3.10 28.41
CA ASN A 407 -10.80 2.80 27.54
C ASN A 407 -11.45 4.11 27.09
N PHE A 408 -11.47 4.37 25.78
CA PHE A 408 -12.03 5.57 25.16
C PHE A 408 -13.47 5.36 24.62
N LEU A 409 -14.11 4.24 24.98
CA LEU A 409 -15.36 3.80 24.35
C LEU A 409 -16.62 4.10 25.14
N ASP A 410 -16.52 4.78 26.28
CA ASP A 410 -17.66 5.03 27.18
C ASP A 410 -18.30 6.43 27.01
N ASP A 411 -17.83 7.27 26.09
CA ASP A 411 -18.37 8.62 25.88
C ASP A 411 -19.32 8.71 24.65
N GLU A 412 -20.13 7.66 24.42
CA GLU A 412 -21.28 7.72 23.50
C GLU A 412 -22.58 7.23 24.18
N THR A 413 -23.03 7.99 25.17
CA THR A 413 -24.46 8.14 25.48
C THR A 413 -24.76 9.61 25.74
N ASP A 414 -25.15 10.31 24.67
CA ASP A 414 -26.41 11.07 24.57
C ASP A 414 -26.55 11.76 23.20
#